data_AF-A0A3A4QMF8-F1
#
_entry.id   AF-A0A3A4QMF8-F1
#
_cell.length_a   1.000
_cell.length_b   1.000
_cell.length_c   1.000
_cell.angle_alpha   90.00
_cell.angle_beta   90.00
_cell.angle_gamma   90.00
#
_symmetry.space_group_name_H-M   'P 1'
#
loop_
_entity.id
_entity.type
_entity.pdbx_description
1 polymer ?
#
loop_
_entity_poly.entity_id
_entity_poly.type
_entity_poly.pdbx_seq_one_letter_code
_entity_poly.pdbx_strand_id
1 'polypeptide(L)'
;MHWSCPFRMIGTVSRSTQPLDCPCKPLMQKIPANNWRMTLKMIRRIWILTLFVTLLSGCGAFASVPPPVLLPPITETLTPESTPAPSPTETPLPTLTSTPLPKAERVLIVSFDGLRPDAVYAANMVNVLGLMQNGAFTLSAQTIMPSLTLPAHVSMLVGTCPAKHIVRWNEYVPQNGFALGTDIFDLAQTAGMRTVMVVGKEKLRQVTEPASTDFFEFVDKTDKIKDTTTVERLAISQIQQGFDLMFVHFPDGDLAGHENGWMSRQQLQAYTRDDVLFGMLLQALYINGMSDNTMVIVTSDHGGHDTTHGTDLPEDMTIPWIISGPGIVPGQLSTQVNIMDTAATAAFVLGLPLPLEWDGAPVFEAFGMPVDLYRKSGCLY
;
A
#
# COMPACT_ATOMS: atom_id res chain seq x y z
N MET A 1 -4.19 24.15 37.62
CA MET A 1 -3.81 25.57 37.38
C MET A 1 -4.15 25.89 35.94
N HIS A 2 -5.27 26.58 35.71
CA HIS A 2 -5.66 27.12 34.41
C HIS A 2 -4.96 28.46 34.18
N TRP A 3 -4.48 28.71 32.96
CA TRP A 3 -4.20 30.07 32.51
C TRP A 3 -4.82 30.31 31.14
N SER A 4 -5.77 31.24 31.18
CA SER A 4 -6.53 31.82 30.09
C SER A 4 -5.76 32.98 29.44
N CYS A 5 -6.12 33.26 28.19
CA CYS A 5 -5.77 34.44 27.42
C CYS A 5 -6.38 35.73 28.02
N PRO A 6 -5.78 36.93 27.81
CA PRO A 6 -6.54 38.18 27.92
C PRO A 6 -6.52 39.04 26.63
N PHE A 7 -7.75 39.49 26.36
CA PHE A 7 -8.30 40.53 25.48
C PHE A 7 -7.54 41.87 25.36
N ARG A 8 -7.85 42.60 24.28
CA ARG A 8 -8.11 44.06 24.36
C ARG A 8 -9.18 44.52 23.35
N MET A 9 -10.24 45.16 23.87
CA MET A 9 -11.30 45.89 23.15
C MET A 9 -11.13 47.41 23.33
N ILE A 10 -11.46 48.18 22.29
CA ILE A 10 -12.01 49.56 22.29
C ILE A 10 -12.86 49.62 21.00
N GLY A 11 -14.09 50.14 20.89
CA GLY A 11 -15.00 50.89 21.75
C GLY A 11 -16.37 51.00 21.05
N THR A 12 -17.32 51.62 21.75
CA THR A 12 -18.79 51.47 21.61
C THR A 12 -19.51 52.46 20.68
N VAL A 13 -20.74 52.06 20.30
CA VAL A 13 -22.02 52.81 20.21
C VAL A 13 -22.68 52.86 18.81
N SER A 14 -23.84 52.20 18.69
CA SER A 14 -25.13 52.78 18.24
C SER A 14 -26.04 51.73 17.60
N ARG A 15 -27.16 51.40 18.27
CA ARG A 15 -28.27 50.59 17.73
C ARG A 15 -29.07 51.40 16.71
N SER A 16 -29.34 50.81 15.54
CA SER A 16 -30.47 51.15 14.69
C SER A 16 -31.15 49.86 14.27
N THR A 17 -32.38 49.69 14.71
CA THR A 17 -33.32 48.62 14.37
C THR A 17 -34.05 48.98 13.09
N GLN A 18 -33.88 48.22 12.00
CA GLN A 18 -34.95 47.92 11.03
C GLN A 18 -34.67 46.58 10.32
N PRO A 19 -35.70 45.72 10.13
CA PRO A 19 -35.57 44.45 9.44
C PRO A 19 -35.64 44.69 7.92
N LEU A 20 -34.64 44.19 7.18
CA LEU A 20 -34.72 44.11 5.73
C LEU A 20 -35.20 42.71 5.34
N ASP A 21 -36.47 42.66 4.95
CA ASP A 21 -37.08 41.60 4.17
C ASP A 21 -36.23 41.31 2.92
N CYS A 22 -35.71 40.09 2.81
CA CYS A 22 -35.18 39.55 1.57
C CYS A 22 -36.06 38.38 1.13
N PRO A 23 -36.77 38.49 -0.01
CA PRO A 23 -37.64 37.43 -0.47
C PRO A 23 -36.82 36.28 -1.08
N CYS A 24 -37.00 35.08 -0.54
CA CYS A 24 -36.63 33.83 -1.20
C CYS A 24 -37.42 33.71 -2.53
N LYS A 25 -36.77 33.99 -3.66
CA LYS A 25 -37.26 33.60 -4.98
C LYS A 25 -36.78 32.18 -5.31
N PRO A 26 -37.68 31.23 -5.62
CA PRO A 26 -37.28 29.94 -6.16
C PRO A 26 -36.90 30.12 -7.63
N LEU A 27 -35.64 29.86 -7.97
CA LEU A 27 -35.19 29.75 -9.36
C LEU A 27 -35.64 28.38 -9.91
N MET A 28 -36.93 28.28 -10.23
CA MET A 28 -37.42 27.28 -11.17
C MET A 28 -36.96 27.67 -12.58
N GLN A 29 -35.87 27.08 -13.05
CA GLN A 29 -35.60 27.03 -14.49
C GLN A 29 -36.53 26.01 -15.13
N LYS A 30 -37.48 26.52 -15.92
CA LYS A 30 -38.31 25.75 -16.84
C LYS A 30 -37.40 25.12 -17.90
N ILE A 31 -37.30 23.80 -17.87
CA ILE A 31 -36.78 22.99 -18.98
C ILE A 31 -37.79 23.11 -20.15
N PRO A 32 -37.37 23.49 -21.36
CA PRO A 32 -38.26 23.43 -22.52
C PRO A 32 -38.48 21.97 -22.90
N ALA A 33 -39.75 21.55 -22.90
CA ALA A 33 -40.19 20.29 -23.46
C ALA A 33 -39.94 20.30 -24.98
N ASN A 34 -38.88 19.63 -25.41
CA ASN A 34 -38.60 19.38 -26.82
C ASN A 34 -38.51 17.88 -27.10
N ASN A 35 -39.60 17.35 -27.65
CA ASN A 35 -39.64 16.46 -28.80
C ASN A 35 -38.56 15.38 -28.93
N TRP A 36 -38.73 14.23 -28.26
CA TRP A 36 -38.18 12.96 -28.75
C TRP A 36 -39.19 12.32 -29.72
N ARG A 37 -39.23 12.82 -30.96
CA ARG A 37 -39.73 12.00 -32.08
C ARG A 37 -38.60 11.04 -32.44
N MET A 38 -38.73 9.78 -32.02
CA MET A 38 -37.94 8.70 -32.60
C MET A 38 -38.13 8.72 -34.11
N THR A 39 -37.04 8.92 -34.84
CA THR A 39 -37.06 8.81 -36.29
C THR A 39 -37.24 7.33 -36.65
N LEU A 40 -38.15 7.06 -37.60
CA LEU A 40 -38.49 5.73 -38.15
C LEU A 40 -37.31 4.95 -38.77
N LYS A 41 -36.06 5.42 -38.63
CA LYS A 41 -34.85 4.78 -39.16
C LYS A 41 -34.13 3.88 -38.15
N MET A 42 -34.57 3.81 -36.89
CA MET A 42 -33.92 3.00 -35.84
C MET A 42 -34.69 1.72 -35.44
N ILE A 43 -35.75 1.36 -36.17
CA ILE A 43 -36.52 0.10 -35.98
C ILE A 43 -36.15 -0.98 -37.04
N ARG A 44 -35.21 -0.69 -37.96
CA ARG A 44 -34.89 -1.58 -39.10
C ARG A 44 -33.61 -2.43 -38.96
N ARG A 45 -33.02 -2.52 -37.76
CA ARG A 45 -31.80 -3.33 -37.52
C ARG A 45 -31.95 -4.47 -36.50
N ILE A 46 -33.16 -4.74 -36.01
CA ILE A 46 -33.43 -5.85 -35.08
C ILE A 46 -34.24 -7.01 -35.72
N TRP A 47 -34.49 -6.96 -37.03
CA TRP A 47 -35.24 -8.00 -37.77
C TRP A 47 -34.43 -8.70 -38.87
N ILE A 48 -33.13 -8.92 -38.64
CA ILE A 48 -32.29 -9.76 -39.50
C ILE A 48 -31.46 -10.67 -38.59
N LEU A 49 -32.07 -11.73 -38.05
CA LEU A 49 -31.40 -12.97 -37.62
C LEU A 49 -32.35 -14.05 -37.09
N THR A 50 -33.65 -13.99 -37.39
CA THR A 50 -34.63 -15.03 -36.99
C THR A 50 -35.59 -15.40 -38.12
N LEU A 51 -35.08 -15.59 -39.35
CA LEU A 51 -35.82 -16.28 -40.40
C LEU A 51 -34.90 -16.73 -41.54
N PHE A 52 -34.10 -17.76 -41.27
CA PHE A 52 -33.56 -18.63 -42.32
C PHE A 52 -33.58 -20.08 -41.79
N VAL A 53 -34.80 -20.55 -41.52
CA VAL A 53 -35.09 -21.97 -41.36
C VAL A 53 -36.20 -22.27 -42.36
N THR A 54 -35.83 -23.03 -43.38
CA THR A 54 -36.60 -24.03 -44.14
C THR A 54 -36.42 -23.92 -45.66
N LEU A 55 -36.27 -25.12 -46.24
CA LEU A 55 -36.24 -25.50 -47.67
C LEU A 55 -34.86 -25.49 -48.33
N LEU A 56 -34.18 -26.63 -48.25
CA LEU A 56 -33.83 -27.42 -49.44
C LEU A 56 -33.64 -28.89 -49.05
N SER A 57 -34.57 -29.71 -49.51
CA SER A 57 -34.45 -31.17 -49.55
C SER A 57 -33.61 -31.59 -50.75
N GLY A 58 -32.74 -32.58 -50.54
CA GLY A 58 -32.51 -33.64 -51.53
C GLY A 58 -31.34 -33.48 -52.50
N CYS A 59 -30.16 -34.00 -52.12
CA CYS A 59 -29.40 -34.88 -53.01
C CYS A 59 -28.53 -35.82 -52.18
N GLY A 60 -28.64 -37.11 -52.45
CA GLY A 60 -28.05 -38.18 -51.67
C GLY A 60 -26.55 -38.37 -51.91
N ALA A 61 -25.89 -38.91 -50.89
CA ALA A 61 -24.67 -39.70 -51.03
C ALA A 61 -24.73 -40.83 -50.00
N PHE A 62 -24.62 -42.06 -50.49
CA PHE A 62 -24.56 -43.28 -49.70
C PHE A 62 -23.33 -43.23 -48.78
N ALA A 63 -23.55 -43.24 -47.47
CA ALA A 63 -22.49 -43.52 -46.49
C ALA A 63 -22.61 -44.99 -46.05
N SER A 64 -21.59 -45.77 -46.41
CA SER A 64 -21.39 -47.15 -46.00
C SER A 64 -21.28 -47.28 -44.48
N VAL A 65 -22.02 -48.23 -43.92
CA VAL A 65 -21.92 -48.64 -42.50
C VAL A 65 -20.57 -49.31 -42.24
N PRO A 66 -19.75 -48.85 -41.28
CA PRO A 66 -18.58 -49.61 -40.85
C PRO A 66 -19.01 -50.79 -39.95
N PRO A 67 -18.27 -51.92 -39.96
CA PRO A 67 -18.60 -53.08 -39.16
C PRO A 67 -18.41 -52.80 -37.66
N PRO A 68 -19.07 -53.57 -36.78
CA PRO A 68 -18.98 -53.36 -35.33
C PRO A 68 -17.57 -53.64 -34.82
N VAL A 69 -16.99 -52.66 -34.15
CA VAL A 69 -15.72 -52.80 -33.43
C VAL A 69 -16.00 -53.50 -32.10
N LEU A 70 -15.33 -54.63 -31.86
CA LEU A 70 -15.29 -55.32 -30.58
C LEU A 70 -14.62 -54.42 -29.53
N LEU A 71 -15.34 -54.11 -28.45
CA LEU A 71 -14.79 -53.39 -27.30
C LEU A 71 -13.73 -54.26 -26.60
N PRO A 72 -12.57 -53.70 -26.21
CA PRO A 72 -11.61 -54.42 -25.39
C PRO A 72 -12.13 -54.59 -23.94
N PRO A 73 -11.58 -55.53 -23.16
CA PRO A 73 -11.98 -55.71 -21.78
C PRO A 73 -11.60 -54.48 -20.94
N ILE A 74 -12.47 -54.15 -19.99
CA ILE A 74 -12.25 -53.10 -18.99
C ILE A 74 -10.96 -53.44 -18.24
N THR A 75 -9.93 -52.63 -18.43
CA THR A 75 -8.73 -52.66 -17.57
C THR A 75 -9.08 -51.90 -16.30
N GLU A 76 -8.93 -52.53 -15.14
CA GLU A 76 -9.08 -51.85 -13.86
C GLU A 76 -8.12 -50.68 -13.79
N THR A 77 -8.68 -49.46 -13.72
CA THR A 77 -7.93 -48.24 -13.46
C THR A 77 -7.33 -48.33 -12.07
N LEU A 78 -6.01 -48.47 -11.98
CA LEU A 78 -5.28 -48.31 -10.73
C LEU A 78 -5.57 -46.91 -10.18
N THR A 79 -6.10 -46.84 -8.97
CA THR A 79 -6.28 -45.63 -8.19
C THR A 79 -4.95 -44.89 -8.08
N PRO A 80 -4.90 -43.56 -8.31
CA PRO A 80 -3.69 -42.79 -8.09
C PRO A 80 -3.33 -42.85 -6.61
N GLU A 81 -2.15 -43.39 -6.32
CA GLU A 81 -1.56 -43.38 -4.99
C GLU A 81 -1.28 -41.93 -4.61
N SER A 82 -1.86 -41.50 -3.48
CA SER A 82 -1.73 -40.14 -2.98
C SER A 82 -0.26 -39.83 -2.74
N THR A 83 0.33 -38.99 -3.60
CA THR A 83 1.62 -38.38 -3.32
C THR A 83 1.45 -37.54 -2.04
N PRO A 84 2.25 -37.76 -0.98
CA PRO A 84 2.20 -36.92 0.20
C PRO A 84 2.41 -35.47 -0.22
N ALA A 85 1.53 -34.56 0.21
CA ALA A 85 1.76 -33.14 0.05
C ALA A 85 3.14 -32.80 0.64
N PRO A 86 3.95 -31.95 -0.02
CA PRO A 86 5.20 -31.50 0.58
C PRO A 86 4.86 -30.91 1.95
N SER A 87 5.55 -31.37 2.99
CA SER A 87 5.42 -30.80 4.33
C SER A 87 5.64 -29.27 4.23
N PRO A 88 4.84 -28.46 4.94
CA PRO A 88 5.11 -27.03 5.03
C PRO A 88 6.56 -26.87 5.48
N THR A 89 7.34 -26.11 4.71
CA THR A 89 8.72 -25.80 5.07
C THR A 89 8.64 -24.93 6.31
N GLU A 90 8.98 -25.48 7.48
CA GLU A 90 9.07 -24.70 8.71
C GLU A 90 10.18 -23.66 8.54
N THR A 91 9.81 -22.40 8.66
CA THR A 91 10.75 -21.27 8.71
C THR A 91 11.74 -21.52 9.85
N PRO A 92 13.07 -21.58 9.58
CA PRO A 92 14.05 -21.86 10.62
C PRO A 92 13.99 -20.79 11.70
N LEU A 93 14.13 -21.21 12.96
CA LEU A 93 14.11 -20.29 14.10
C LEU A 93 15.26 -19.28 13.98
N PRO A 94 14.99 -17.96 14.00
CA PRO A 94 16.00 -16.95 13.74
C PRO A 94 17.07 -16.93 14.82
N THR A 95 18.32 -16.63 14.43
CA THR A 95 19.39 -16.35 15.38
C THR A 95 19.35 -14.85 15.70
N LEU A 96 19.08 -14.51 16.96
CA LEU A 96 18.69 -13.18 17.40
C LEU A 96 19.80 -12.48 18.20
N THR A 97 19.97 -11.16 17.99
CA THR A 97 20.82 -10.33 18.86
C THR A 97 20.19 -10.10 20.24
N SER A 98 20.95 -9.56 21.20
CA SER A 98 20.39 -9.08 22.46
C SER A 98 19.38 -7.95 22.23
N THR A 99 18.25 -8.00 22.94
CA THR A 99 17.13 -7.07 22.84
C THR A 99 17.50 -5.65 23.31
N PRO A 100 17.37 -4.61 22.47
CA PRO A 100 17.57 -3.23 22.89
C PRO A 100 16.37 -2.72 23.72
N LEU A 101 16.57 -1.68 24.53
CA LEU A 101 15.45 -1.01 25.22
C LEU A 101 14.55 -0.31 24.19
N PRO A 102 13.21 -0.46 24.26
CA PRO A 102 12.28 0.21 23.35
C PRO A 102 12.45 1.74 23.34
N LYS A 103 12.32 2.33 22.17
CA LYS A 103 12.31 3.80 21.93
C LYS A 103 10.90 4.35 21.83
N ALA A 104 9.94 3.53 21.41
CA ALA A 104 8.53 3.85 21.33
C ALA A 104 7.70 2.60 21.68
N GLU A 105 6.44 2.78 22.04
CA GLU A 105 5.51 1.65 22.23
C GLU A 105 4.98 1.15 20.88
N ARG A 106 4.95 2.02 19.87
CA ARG A 106 4.30 1.75 18.58
C ARG A 106 5.16 2.19 17.41
N VAL A 107 5.03 1.48 16.30
CA VAL A 107 5.57 1.88 14.99
C VAL A 107 4.46 1.86 13.95
N LEU A 108 4.25 3.01 13.30
CA LEU A 108 3.42 3.15 12.11
C LEU A 108 4.34 3.34 10.90
N ILE A 109 4.33 2.38 9.98
CA ILE A 109 5.03 2.44 8.69
C ILE A 109 4.00 2.80 7.63
N VAL A 110 4.26 3.86 6.87
CA VAL A 110 3.41 4.31 5.77
C VAL A 110 4.21 4.27 4.47
N SER A 111 3.72 3.50 3.51
CA SER A 111 4.25 3.44 2.15
C SER A 111 3.33 4.18 1.19
N PHE A 112 3.86 5.17 0.49
CA PHE A 112 3.21 5.76 -0.69
C PHE A 112 3.81 5.11 -1.92
N ASP A 113 3.03 4.27 -2.62
CA ASP A 113 3.49 3.48 -3.77
C ASP A 113 4.01 4.37 -4.91
N GLY A 114 5.16 4.03 -5.48
CA GLY A 114 5.76 4.72 -6.63
C GLY A 114 6.25 6.16 -6.36
N LEU A 115 6.35 6.58 -5.09
CA LEU A 115 6.67 7.94 -4.69
C LEU A 115 8.16 8.27 -4.87
N ARG A 116 8.44 9.11 -5.86
CA ARG A 116 9.75 9.74 -6.02
C ARG A 116 10.02 10.83 -4.97
N PRO A 117 11.28 11.07 -4.56
CA PRO A 117 11.60 12.12 -3.60
C PRO A 117 11.23 13.54 -4.06
N ASP A 118 11.33 13.85 -5.35
CA ASP A 118 10.97 15.16 -5.91
C ASP A 118 9.46 15.40 -5.96
N ALA A 119 8.66 14.33 -6.01
CA ALA A 119 7.20 14.41 -5.94
C ALA A 119 6.71 14.95 -4.58
N VAL A 120 7.44 14.73 -3.48
CA VAL A 120 7.08 15.22 -2.14
C VAL A 120 6.87 16.74 -2.14
N TYR A 121 7.83 17.47 -2.72
CA TYR A 121 7.73 18.93 -2.86
C TYR A 121 6.77 19.33 -3.98
N ALA A 122 6.80 18.65 -5.13
CA ALA A 122 5.98 19.01 -6.29
C ALA A 122 4.47 18.85 -6.02
N ALA A 123 4.07 17.85 -5.23
CA ALA A 123 2.71 17.61 -4.81
C ALA A 123 2.30 18.41 -3.55
N ASN A 124 3.24 19.16 -2.95
CA ASN A 124 3.06 19.89 -1.70
C ASN A 124 2.43 18.99 -0.61
N MET A 125 3.08 17.85 -0.33
CA MET A 125 2.66 16.89 0.69
C MET A 125 2.91 17.47 2.10
N VAL A 126 2.01 18.34 2.56
CA VAL A 126 2.20 19.17 3.77
C VAL A 126 2.43 18.35 5.03
N ASN A 127 1.80 17.18 5.18
CA ASN A 127 1.98 16.35 6.36
C ASN A 127 3.32 15.62 6.32
N VAL A 128 3.72 15.06 5.17
CA VAL A 128 5.06 14.48 4.98
C VAL A 128 6.16 15.54 5.16
N LEU A 129 5.98 16.74 4.60
CA LEU A 129 6.91 17.87 4.80
C LEU A 129 6.99 18.29 6.27
N GLY A 130 5.86 18.26 6.99
CA GLY A 130 5.82 18.49 8.44
C GLY A 130 6.59 17.44 9.24
N LEU A 131 6.52 16.16 8.83
CA LEU A 131 7.34 15.09 9.40
C LEU A 131 8.83 15.32 9.13
N MET A 132 9.21 15.73 7.91
CA MET A 132 10.62 16.05 7.58
C MET A 132 11.17 17.19 8.42
N GLN A 133 10.36 18.22 8.71
CA GLN A 133 10.79 19.36 9.54
C GLN A 133 11.04 18.98 10.99
N ASN A 134 10.29 18.02 11.54
CA ASN A 134 10.33 17.63 12.95
C ASN A 134 11.02 16.28 13.19
N GLY A 135 11.50 15.63 12.12
CA GLY A 135 12.06 14.29 12.14
C GLY A 135 13.41 14.21 11.43
N ALA A 136 13.90 12.99 11.24
CA ALA A 136 15.09 12.70 10.47
C ALA A 136 14.69 12.17 9.09
N PHE A 137 15.40 12.55 8.04
CA PHE A 137 15.03 12.12 6.69
C PHE A 137 16.21 12.04 5.71
N THR A 138 16.05 11.25 4.66
CA THR A 138 16.83 11.36 3.43
C THR A 138 15.92 11.26 2.21
N LEU A 139 16.31 11.96 1.15
CA LEU A 139 15.65 11.92 -0.16
C LEU A 139 16.49 11.14 -1.19
N SER A 140 17.50 10.40 -0.71
CA SER A 140 18.40 9.59 -1.53
C SER A 140 18.44 8.13 -1.06
N ALA A 141 17.42 7.67 -0.32
CA ALA A 141 17.32 6.26 0.04
C ALA A 141 17.16 5.42 -1.23
N GLN A 142 17.65 4.18 -1.20
CA GLN A 142 17.66 3.29 -2.35
C GLN A 142 16.74 2.08 -2.13
N THR A 143 15.97 1.74 -3.16
CA THR A 143 15.19 0.51 -3.18
C THR A 143 16.01 -0.68 -3.73
N ILE A 144 15.34 -1.76 -4.08
CA ILE A 144 15.89 -2.99 -4.64
C ILE A 144 15.65 -3.09 -6.16
N MET A 145 16.45 -3.91 -6.85
CA MET A 145 16.19 -4.39 -8.21
C MET A 145 15.61 -5.82 -8.22
N PRO A 146 14.60 -6.10 -9.06
CA PRO A 146 13.86 -5.12 -9.87
C PRO A 146 12.99 -4.22 -8.97
N SER A 147 12.92 -2.92 -9.28
CA SER A 147 12.20 -1.87 -8.53
C SER A 147 10.67 -1.99 -8.71
N LEU A 148 10.13 -3.13 -8.29
CA LEU A 148 8.75 -3.54 -8.44
C LEU A 148 8.07 -3.61 -7.06
N THR A 149 6.78 -3.28 -7.03
CA THR A 149 6.00 -3.14 -5.80
C THR A 149 6.15 -4.29 -4.81
N LEU A 150 5.81 -5.53 -5.19
CA LEU A 150 5.81 -6.65 -4.26
C LEU A 150 7.23 -7.03 -3.81
N PRO A 151 8.22 -7.24 -4.70
CA PRO A 151 9.58 -7.51 -4.26
C PRO A 151 10.12 -6.42 -3.32
N ALA A 152 9.94 -5.14 -3.65
CA ALA A 152 10.43 -4.04 -2.82
C ALA A 152 9.75 -3.95 -1.45
N HIS A 153 8.42 -4.10 -1.37
CA HIS A 153 7.70 -4.15 -0.09
C HIS A 153 8.06 -5.37 0.76
N VAL A 154 8.27 -6.53 0.12
CA VAL A 154 8.79 -7.72 0.82
C VAL A 154 10.14 -7.39 1.42
N SER A 155 11.06 -6.86 0.60
CA SER A 155 12.38 -6.52 1.09
C SER A 155 12.29 -5.46 2.23
N MET A 156 11.39 -4.47 2.13
CA MET A 156 11.13 -3.44 3.15
C MET A 156 10.78 -4.02 4.52
N LEU A 157 9.90 -5.03 4.55
CA LEU A 157 9.26 -5.55 5.75
C LEU A 157 9.93 -6.83 6.28
N VAL A 158 10.55 -7.62 5.40
CA VAL A 158 11.39 -8.78 5.75
C VAL A 158 12.82 -8.35 6.11
N GLY A 159 13.25 -7.14 5.74
CA GLY A 159 14.58 -6.63 6.06
C GLY A 159 15.72 -7.31 5.30
N THR A 160 15.42 -8.14 4.30
CA THR A 160 16.40 -8.87 3.50
C THR A 160 16.33 -8.50 2.02
N CYS A 161 17.41 -8.76 1.30
CA CYS A 161 17.43 -8.59 -0.14
C CYS A 161 16.64 -9.69 -0.87
N PRO A 162 16.22 -9.45 -2.13
CA PRO A 162 15.57 -10.45 -2.97
C PRO A 162 16.25 -11.81 -2.92
N ALA A 163 17.57 -11.87 -3.00
CA ALA A 163 18.34 -13.13 -2.97
C ALA A 163 17.96 -14.08 -1.82
N LYS A 164 17.50 -13.55 -0.68
CA LYS A 164 17.13 -14.33 0.50
C LYS A 164 15.64 -14.63 0.60
N HIS A 165 14.79 -13.62 0.43
CA HIS A 165 13.34 -13.81 0.58
C HIS A 165 12.65 -14.39 -0.67
N ILE A 166 13.40 -14.61 -1.76
CA ILE A 166 13.02 -15.27 -3.02
C ILE A 166 11.83 -14.68 -3.82
N VAL A 167 11.13 -13.68 -3.30
CA VAL A 167 10.06 -12.99 -4.04
C VAL A 167 10.65 -12.24 -5.22
N ARG A 168 10.30 -12.68 -6.44
CA ARG A 168 10.72 -12.11 -7.75
C ARG A 168 9.56 -11.75 -8.66
N TRP A 169 8.34 -11.99 -8.21
CA TRP A 169 7.13 -11.73 -8.97
C TRP A 169 6.45 -10.47 -8.45
N ASN A 170 5.66 -9.82 -9.30
CA ASN A 170 4.91 -8.63 -8.93
C ASN A 170 3.39 -8.79 -9.06
N GLU A 171 2.90 -9.97 -9.45
CA GLU A 171 1.45 -10.24 -9.50
C GLU A 171 1.01 -11.04 -8.29
N TYR A 172 -0.25 -10.92 -7.90
CA TYR A 172 -0.77 -11.80 -6.85
C TYR A 172 -0.90 -13.24 -7.40
N VAL A 173 -0.06 -14.14 -6.90
CA VAL A 173 -0.05 -15.55 -7.29
C VAL A 173 -0.03 -16.42 -6.03
N PRO A 174 -1.20 -16.79 -5.47
CA PRO A 174 -1.29 -17.53 -4.21
C PRO A 174 -0.42 -18.79 -4.14
N GLN A 175 -0.20 -19.46 -5.27
CA GLN A 175 0.61 -20.67 -5.38
C GLN A 175 2.08 -20.44 -5.08
N ASN A 176 2.57 -19.20 -5.20
CA ASN A 176 3.95 -18.85 -4.85
C ASN A 176 4.17 -18.73 -3.33
N GLY A 177 3.10 -18.73 -2.53
CA GLY A 177 3.20 -18.60 -1.07
C GLY A 177 3.60 -17.20 -0.62
N PHE A 178 4.36 -17.13 0.47
CA PHE A 178 4.81 -15.90 1.12
C PHE A 178 6.31 -15.71 0.95
N ALA A 179 6.82 -14.56 1.36
CA ALA A 179 8.24 -14.31 1.41
C ALA A 179 8.96 -15.28 2.36
N LEU A 180 10.20 -15.66 2.04
CA LEU A 180 11.01 -16.45 2.95
C LEU A 180 11.79 -15.57 3.94
N GLY A 181 12.00 -16.10 5.14
CA GLY A 181 12.75 -15.46 6.23
C GLY A 181 11.82 -14.81 7.26
N THR A 182 12.39 -14.44 8.41
CA THR A 182 11.64 -13.77 9.47
C THR A 182 11.40 -12.30 9.12
N ASP A 183 10.15 -11.88 9.13
CA ASP A 183 9.77 -10.49 8.91
C ASP A 183 9.46 -9.73 10.21
N ILE A 184 9.25 -8.41 10.10
CA ILE A 184 8.98 -7.56 11.27
C ILE A 184 7.65 -7.91 11.98
N PHE A 185 6.68 -8.47 11.26
CA PHE A 185 5.41 -8.93 11.82
C PHE A 185 5.58 -10.21 12.61
N ASP A 186 6.39 -11.16 12.13
CA ASP A 186 6.76 -12.35 12.89
C ASP A 186 7.42 -12.00 14.23
N LEU A 187 8.37 -11.04 14.21
CA LEU A 187 9.06 -10.58 15.42
C LEU A 187 8.09 -9.93 16.41
N ALA A 188 7.19 -9.06 15.92
CA ALA A 188 6.19 -8.39 16.73
C ALA A 188 5.21 -9.42 17.36
N GLN A 189 4.65 -10.33 16.56
CA GLN A 189 3.74 -11.37 17.06
C GLN A 189 4.43 -12.29 18.08
N THR A 190 5.67 -12.69 17.84
CA THR A 190 6.45 -13.49 18.80
C THR A 190 6.64 -12.76 20.13
N ALA A 191 6.73 -11.42 20.11
CA ALA A 191 6.79 -10.58 21.30
C ALA A 191 5.41 -10.29 21.94
N GLY A 192 4.32 -10.86 21.40
CA GLY A 192 2.96 -10.66 21.90
C GLY A 192 2.37 -9.29 21.53
N MET A 193 2.90 -8.65 20.50
CA MET A 193 2.47 -7.33 20.03
C MET A 193 1.34 -7.43 19.00
N ARG A 194 0.40 -6.48 19.03
CA ARG A 194 -0.69 -6.41 18.06
C ARG A 194 -0.21 -5.84 16.73
N THR A 195 -0.45 -6.60 15.67
CA THR A 195 0.02 -6.32 14.31
C THR A 195 -1.12 -6.00 13.34
N VAL A 196 -0.92 -4.96 12.52
CA VAL A 196 -1.94 -4.48 11.57
C VAL A 196 -1.33 -4.20 10.21
N MET A 197 -1.99 -4.65 9.14
CA MET A 197 -1.62 -4.36 7.76
C MET A 197 -2.85 -3.94 6.96
N VAL A 198 -2.84 -2.72 6.42
CA VAL A 198 -3.92 -2.20 5.56
C VAL A 198 -3.33 -1.77 4.22
N VAL A 199 -3.76 -2.42 3.13
CA VAL A 199 -3.08 -2.29 1.84
C VAL A 199 -4.02 -2.00 0.68
N GLY A 200 -3.56 -1.15 -0.24
CA GLY A 200 -4.25 -0.89 -1.50
C GLY A 200 -3.93 -1.82 -2.70
N LYS A 201 -3.12 -2.87 -2.51
CA LYS A 201 -2.80 -3.87 -3.56
C LYS A 201 -2.82 -5.28 -2.97
N GLU A 202 -3.63 -6.20 -3.54
CA GLU A 202 -3.85 -7.56 -3.03
C GLU A 202 -2.54 -8.36 -2.86
N LYS A 203 -1.63 -8.19 -3.82
CA LYS A 203 -0.32 -8.86 -3.87
C LYS A 203 0.48 -8.73 -2.57
N LEU A 204 0.29 -7.64 -1.80
CA LEU A 204 0.99 -7.41 -0.54
C LEU A 204 0.62 -8.40 0.57
N ARG A 205 -0.46 -9.18 0.42
CA ARG A 205 -0.70 -10.35 1.30
C ARG A 205 0.45 -11.35 1.27
N GLN A 206 1.21 -11.44 0.17
CA GLN A 206 2.33 -12.37 0.03
C GLN A 206 3.61 -11.88 0.73
N VAL A 207 3.58 -10.73 1.42
CA VAL A 207 4.70 -10.28 2.26
C VAL A 207 4.90 -11.21 3.46
N THR A 208 3.81 -11.59 4.13
CA THR A 208 3.85 -12.30 5.41
C THR A 208 2.63 -13.22 5.53
N GLU A 209 2.70 -14.28 6.33
CA GLU A 209 1.62 -15.22 6.56
C GLU A 209 0.43 -14.58 7.30
N PRO A 210 -0.81 -15.10 7.15
CA PRO A 210 -1.97 -14.62 7.91
C PRO A 210 -1.78 -14.70 9.43
N ALA A 211 -1.00 -15.67 9.93
CA ALA A 211 -0.73 -15.83 11.35
C ALA A 211 0.08 -14.66 11.94
N SER A 212 0.85 -13.96 11.10
CA SER A 212 1.74 -12.87 11.51
C SER A 212 1.02 -11.52 11.57
N THR A 213 -0.26 -11.46 11.17
CA THR A 213 -1.08 -10.24 11.20
C THR A 213 -2.38 -10.46 11.97
N ASP A 214 -2.60 -9.75 13.08
CA ASP A 214 -3.90 -9.78 13.79
C ASP A 214 -5.02 -9.12 12.97
N PHE A 215 -4.64 -8.17 12.12
CA PHE A 215 -5.54 -7.58 11.13
C PHE A 215 -4.81 -7.42 9.80
N PHE A 216 -5.41 -7.95 8.74
CA PHE A 216 -5.01 -7.68 7.36
C PHE A 216 -6.27 -7.37 6.56
N GLU A 217 -6.25 -6.28 5.79
CA GLU A 217 -7.29 -6.00 4.81
C GLU A 217 -6.69 -5.37 3.55
N PHE A 218 -7.12 -5.87 2.41
CA PHE A 218 -6.88 -5.29 1.09
C PHE A 218 -8.10 -4.47 0.66
N VAL A 219 -7.89 -3.24 0.24
CA VAL A 219 -8.93 -2.36 -0.33
C VAL A 219 -8.72 -2.22 -1.83
N ASP A 220 -9.68 -2.70 -2.62
CA ASP A 220 -9.64 -2.57 -4.07
C ASP A 220 -10.28 -1.25 -4.50
N LYS A 221 -9.46 -0.23 -4.71
CA LYS A 221 -9.94 1.07 -5.20
C LYS A 221 -10.48 1.04 -6.63
N THR A 222 -10.20 0.00 -7.41
CA THR A 222 -10.72 -0.14 -8.78
C THR A 222 -12.17 -0.65 -8.78
N ASP A 223 -12.58 -1.38 -7.74
CA ASP A 223 -13.95 -1.86 -7.56
C ASP A 223 -14.82 -0.81 -6.85
N LYS A 224 -15.30 0.17 -7.63
CA LYS A 224 -16.21 1.24 -7.16
C LYS A 224 -17.58 0.74 -6.67
N ILE A 225 -17.91 -0.54 -6.86
CA ILE A 225 -19.22 -1.11 -6.53
C ILE A 225 -19.18 -1.84 -5.19
N LYS A 226 -18.09 -2.51 -4.83
CA LYS A 226 -17.97 -3.25 -3.56
C LYS A 226 -17.40 -2.44 -2.40
N ASP A 227 -16.36 -1.63 -2.63
CA ASP A 227 -15.64 -1.00 -1.53
C ASP A 227 -16.16 0.41 -1.24
N THR A 228 -17.11 0.49 -0.31
CA THR A 228 -17.37 1.75 0.40
C THR A 228 -16.26 2.08 1.38
N THR A 229 -15.35 1.13 1.66
CA THR A 229 -14.24 1.22 2.61
C THR A 229 -12.97 1.68 1.93
N THR A 230 -12.21 2.52 2.63
CA THR A 230 -10.99 3.15 2.15
C THR A 230 -9.85 2.80 3.10
N VAL A 231 -8.61 2.84 2.58
CA VAL A 231 -7.39 2.50 3.34
C VAL A 231 -7.30 3.32 4.63
N GLU A 232 -7.55 4.64 4.57
CA GLU A 232 -7.45 5.50 5.74
C GLU A 232 -8.52 5.18 6.78
N ARG A 233 -9.74 4.81 6.34
CA ARG A 233 -10.83 4.51 7.28
C ARG A 233 -10.54 3.25 8.08
N LEU A 234 -9.99 2.22 7.44
CA LEU A 234 -9.56 1.00 8.12
C LEU A 234 -8.39 1.27 9.05
N ALA A 235 -7.36 1.99 8.58
CA ALA A 235 -6.22 2.34 9.41
C ALA A 235 -6.65 3.13 10.66
N ILE A 236 -7.50 4.15 10.51
CA ILE A 236 -8.05 4.92 11.64
C ILE A 236 -8.85 4.02 12.59
N SER A 237 -9.66 3.10 12.07
CA SER A 237 -10.41 2.14 12.90
C SER A 237 -9.49 1.21 13.69
N GLN A 238 -8.35 0.80 13.13
CA GLN A 238 -7.37 -0.01 13.84
C GLN A 238 -6.56 0.82 14.85
N ILE A 239 -6.25 2.09 14.56
CA ILE A 239 -5.66 3.02 15.53
C ILE A 239 -6.56 3.12 16.78
N GLN A 240 -7.88 3.25 16.60
CA GLN A 240 -8.84 3.32 17.71
C GLN A 240 -8.92 2.05 18.54
N GLN A 241 -8.64 0.89 17.94
CA GLN A 241 -8.58 -0.40 18.63
C GLN A 241 -7.23 -0.65 19.33
N GLY A 242 -6.21 0.15 18.99
CA GLY A 242 -4.83 -0.05 19.41
C GLY A 242 -4.06 -0.96 18.46
N PHE A 243 -2.76 -0.70 18.38
CA PHE A 243 -1.76 -1.47 17.65
C PHE A 243 -0.39 -1.23 18.30
N ASP A 244 0.56 -2.10 17.99
CA ASP A 244 1.97 -1.94 18.33
C ASP A 244 2.81 -1.81 17.05
N LEU A 245 2.49 -2.57 16.01
CA LEU A 245 3.06 -2.42 14.67
C LEU A 245 1.94 -2.30 13.63
N MET A 246 1.95 -1.22 12.84
CA MET A 246 1.01 -1.01 11.75
C MET A 246 1.73 -0.65 10.45
N PHE A 247 1.36 -1.32 9.36
CA PHE A 247 1.74 -0.94 8.00
C PHE A 247 0.52 -0.46 7.22
N VAL A 248 0.63 0.71 6.60
CA VAL A 248 -0.40 1.31 5.75
C VAL A 248 0.18 1.61 4.38
N HIS A 249 -0.51 1.17 3.33
CA HIS A 249 -0.07 1.33 1.95
C HIS A 249 -1.10 2.08 1.10
N PHE A 250 -0.69 3.25 0.58
CA PHE A 250 -1.46 4.07 -0.34
C PHE A 250 -1.03 3.80 -1.80
N PRO A 251 -1.90 3.22 -2.65
CA PRO A 251 -1.55 2.80 -4.00
C PRO A 251 -1.72 3.91 -5.06
N ASP A 252 -2.39 5.03 -4.73
CA ASP A 252 -2.96 5.93 -5.76
C ASP A 252 -1.88 6.62 -6.60
N GLY A 253 -0.74 6.93 -6.00
CA GLY A 253 0.38 7.56 -6.67
C GLY A 253 0.93 6.71 -7.83
N ASP A 254 1.20 5.44 -7.57
CA ASP A 254 1.64 4.49 -8.58
C ASP A 254 0.56 4.24 -9.65
N LEU A 255 -0.69 4.01 -9.24
CA LEU A 255 -1.81 3.83 -10.18
C LEU A 255 -1.95 5.02 -11.13
N ALA A 256 -1.86 6.25 -10.60
CA ALA A 256 -1.92 7.46 -11.40
C ALA A 256 -0.66 7.64 -12.27
N GLY A 257 0.50 7.21 -11.80
CA GLY A 257 1.77 7.18 -12.54
C GLY A 257 1.69 6.26 -13.76
N HIS A 258 1.16 5.05 -13.59
CA HIS A 258 0.93 4.14 -14.71
C HIS A 258 -0.09 4.68 -15.73
N GLU A 259 -1.16 5.34 -15.27
CA GLU A 259 -2.21 5.85 -16.17
C GLU A 259 -1.79 7.12 -16.92
N ASN A 260 -1.05 8.03 -16.26
CA ASN A 260 -0.83 9.40 -16.74
C ASN A 260 0.64 9.81 -16.86
N GLY A 261 1.54 8.98 -16.34
CA GLY A 261 2.96 9.20 -16.28
C GLY A 261 3.46 9.73 -14.93
N TRP A 262 4.67 9.34 -14.55
CA TRP A 262 5.36 9.85 -13.36
C TRP A 262 5.58 11.36 -13.49
N MET A 263 5.40 12.07 -12.37
CA MET A 263 5.40 13.52 -12.25
C MET A 263 4.31 14.24 -13.06
N SER A 264 3.32 13.52 -13.58
CA SER A 264 2.12 14.13 -14.17
C SER A 264 1.29 14.88 -13.13
N ARG A 265 0.46 15.83 -13.58
CA ARG A 265 -0.47 16.55 -12.69
C ARG A 265 -1.38 15.58 -11.91
N GLN A 266 -1.82 14.50 -12.55
CA GLN A 266 -2.73 13.51 -11.99
C GLN A 266 -2.05 12.71 -10.87
N GLN A 267 -0.80 12.28 -11.07
CA GLN A 267 -0.01 11.63 -10.02
C GLN A 267 0.24 12.58 -8.85
N LEU A 268 0.67 13.82 -9.11
CA LEU A 268 0.91 14.78 -8.03
C LEU A 268 -0.38 15.06 -7.23
N GLN A 269 -1.53 15.15 -7.90
CA GLN A 269 -2.83 15.28 -7.23
C GLN A 269 -3.21 14.03 -6.42
N ALA A 270 -2.79 12.83 -6.84
CA ALA A 270 -2.96 11.62 -6.05
C ALA A 270 -2.17 11.70 -4.75
N TYR A 271 -0.89 12.05 -4.81
CA TYR A 271 -0.07 12.25 -3.62
C TYR A 271 -0.58 13.38 -2.71
N THR A 272 -1.09 14.48 -3.26
CA THR A 272 -1.74 15.53 -2.44
C THR A 272 -2.94 14.97 -1.67
N ARG A 273 -3.76 14.09 -2.29
CA ARG A 273 -4.91 13.46 -1.62
C ARG A 273 -4.44 12.48 -0.56
N ASP A 274 -3.51 11.59 -0.90
CA ASP A 274 -3.01 10.59 0.04
C ASP A 274 -2.32 11.25 1.25
N ASP A 275 -1.60 12.37 1.05
CA ASP A 275 -1.01 13.14 2.15
C ASP A 275 -2.07 13.72 3.10
N VAL A 276 -3.23 14.17 2.57
CA VAL A 276 -4.35 14.60 3.41
C VAL A 276 -4.90 13.44 4.24
N LEU A 277 -5.05 12.25 3.63
CA LEU A 277 -5.51 11.05 4.30
C LEU A 277 -4.51 10.58 5.37
N PHE A 278 -3.21 10.65 5.07
CA PHE A 278 -2.14 10.41 6.05
C PHE A 278 -2.21 11.40 7.22
N GLY A 279 -2.48 12.68 6.97
CA GLY A 279 -2.76 13.66 8.03
C GLY A 279 -3.92 13.25 8.95
N MET A 280 -4.95 12.55 8.42
CA MET A 280 -6.03 12.01 9.24
C MET A 280 -5.59 10.86 10.14
N LEU A 281 -4.63 10.03 9.71
CA LEU A 281 -4.02 8.99 10.57
C LEU A 281 -3.24 9.63 11.71
N LEU A 282 -2.43 10.66 11.42
CA LEU A 282 -1.69 11.40 12.45
C LEU A 282 -2.65 12.05 13.46
N GLN A 283 -3.75 12.65 12.98
CA GLN A 283 -4.79 13.22 13.82
C GLN A 283 -5.49 12.16 14.68
N ALA A 284 -5.69 10.95 14.15
CA ALA A 284 -6.25 9.82 14.92
C ALA A 284 -5.31 9.37 16.03
N LEU A 285 -3.99 9.27 15.77
CA LEU A 285 -3.00 9.00 16.83
C LEU A 285 -3.08 10.04 17.95
N TYR A 286 -3.20 11.33 17.58
CA TYR A 286 -3.29 12.41 18.56
C TYR A 286 -4.55 12.33 19.42
N ILE A 287 -5.71 12.12 18.80
CA ILE A 287 -7.00 12.05 19.52
C ILE A 287 -7.05 10.84 20.46
N ASN A 288 -6.40 9.73 20.11
CA ASN A 288 -6.32 8.53 20.94
C ASN A 288 -5.17 8.56 21.96
N GLY A 289 -4.44 9.68 22.08
CA GLY A 289 -3.33 9.82 23.03
C GLY A 289 -2.11 8.95 22.71
N MET A 290 -1.93 8.58 21.44
CA MET A 290 -0.85 7.69 20.96
C MET A 290 0.29 8.44 20.29
N SER A 291 0.17 9.75 20.01
CA SER A 291 1.22 10.49 19.29
C SER A 291 2.57 10.48 20.00
N ASP A 292 2.59 10.66 21.32
CA ASP A 292 3.84 10.82 22.10
C ASP A 292 4.61 9.51 22.30
N ASN A 293 4.03 8.37 21.92
CA ASN A 293 4.65 7.04 22.03
C ASN A 293 4.61 6.24 20.73
N THR A 294 4.30 6.88 19.60
CA THR A 294 4.32 6.27 18.27
C THR A 294 5.45 6.84 17.44
N MET A 295 6.29 5.95 16.91
CA MET A 295 7.23 6.27 15.85
C MET A 295 6.53 6.16 14.49
N VAL A 296 6.66 7.16 13.64
CA VAL A 296 6.12 7.15 12.27
C VAL A 296 7.27 7.10 11.28
N ILE A 297 7.25 6.11 10.39
CA ILE A 297 8.17 5.98 9.26
C ILE A 297 7.37 6.16 7.98
N VAL A 298 7.78 7.09 7.12
CA VAL A 298 7.19 7.31 5.79
C VAL A 298 8.24 6.99 4.73
N THR A 299 7.87 6.15 3.77
CA THR A 299 8.76 5.82 2.64
C THR A 299 7.97 5.43 1.40
N SER A 300 8.68 4.89 0.41
CA SER A 300 8.13 4.31 -0.81
C SER A 300 8.85 3.01 -1.13
N ASP A 301 8.24 2.19 -1.96
CA ASP A 301 8.82 0.98 -2.50
C ASP A 301 9.67 1.22 -3.74
N HIS A 302 9.29 2.16 -4.60
CA HIS A 302 10.07 2.57 -5.77
C HIS A 302 9.66 3.97 -6.23
N GLY A 303 10.38 4.52 -7.20
CA GLY A 303 9.93 5.67 -7.99
C GLY A 303 9.39 5.23 -9.36
N GLY A 304 9.69 5.97 -10.42
CA GLY A 304 9.28 5.60 -11.77
C GLY A 304 9.57 6.66 -12.83
N HIS A 305 9.42 6.26 -14.10
CA HIS A 305 9.68 7.09 -15.27
C HIS A 305 8.64 6.80 -16.36
N ASP A 306 8.38 7.78 -17.21
CA ASP A 306 7.30 7.71 -18.21
C ASP A 306 6.03 7.16 -17.56
N THR A 307 5.50 6.01 -18.00
CA THR A 307 4.34 5.32 -17.41
C THR A 307 4.70 3.96 -16.80
N THR A 308 5.97 3.75 -16.41
CA THR A 308 6.46 2.46 -15.94
C THR A 308 7.52 2.59 -14.82
N HIS A 309 7.90 1.44 -14.27
CA HIS A 309 8.96 1.30 -13.28
C HIS A 309 9.50 -0.14 -13.34
N GLY A 310 10.50 -0.47 -12.53
CA GLY A 310 11.13 -1.80 -12.48
C GLY A 310 12.54 -1.84 -13.09
N THR A 311 13.10 -0.68 -13.42
CA THR A 311 14.44 -0.52 -13.99
C THR A 311 15.46 -0.03 -12.95
N ASP A 312 16.74 -0.05 -13.32
CA ASP A 312 17.84 0.49 -12.52
C ASP A 312 18.03 2.01 -12.70
N LEU A 313 17.09 2.68 -13.38
CA LEU A 313 17.12 4.13 -13.52
C LEU A 313 17.04 4.81 -12.13
N PRO A 314 17.79 5.91 -11.91
CA PRO A 314 17.73 6.64 -10.65
C PRO A 314 16.31 7.05 -10.25
N GLU A 315 15.46 7.35 -11.22
CA GLU A 315 14.05 7.70 -11.04
C GLU A 315 13.22 6.56 -10.45
N ASP A 316 13.57 5.30 -10.71
CA ASP A 316 12.90 4.11 -10.17
C ASP A 316 13.49 3.70 -8.83
N MET A 317 14.81 3.87 -8.68
CA MET A 317 15.57 3.33 -7.56
C MET A 317 15.58 4.25 -6.32
N THR A 318 15.45 5.56 -6.53
CA THR A 318 15.57 6.54 -5.45
C THR A 318 14.22 6.81 -4.81
N ILE A 319 14.13 6.61 -3.50
CA ILE A 319 12.90 6.75 -2.70
C ILE A 319 13.12 7.75 -1.55
N PRO A 320 12.07 8.43 -1.07
CA PRO A 320 12.14 9.17 0.18
C PRO A 320 12.14 8.20 1.37
N TRP A 321 12.85 8.55 2.44
CA TRP A 321 12.76 7.86 3.73
C TRP A 321 12.77 8.89 4.85
N ILE A 322 11.68 8.93 5.63
CA ILE A 322 11.45 9.90 6.69
C ILE A 322 11.04 9.15 7.95
N ILE A 323 11.56 9.57 9.10
CA ILE A 323 11.18 9.05 10.41
C ILE A 323 10.96 10.20 11.39
N SER A 324 9.87 10.13 12.16
CA SER A 324 9.53 11.15 13.17
C SER A 324 8.84 10.49 14.36
N GLY A 325 9.19 10.92 15.56
CA GLY A 325 8.62 10.37 16.79
C GLY A 325 9.57 10.48 17.99
N PRO A 326 9.28 9.77 19.08
CA PRO A 326 10.05 9.84 20.32
C PRO A 326 11.53 9.52 20.13
N GLY A 327 12.40 10.41 20.61
CA GLY A 327 13.85 10.22 20.60
C GLY A 327 14.55 10.43 19.26
N ILE A 328 13.84 10.88 18.21
CA ILE A 328 14.45 11.28 16.94
C ILE A 328 15.21 12.60 17.10
N VAL A 329 16.39 12.68 16.48
CA VAL A 329 17.16 13.91 16.33
C VAL A 329 16.81 14.51 14.96
N PRO A 330 16.12 15.66 14.90
CA PRO A 330 15.67 16.21 13.62
C PRO A 330 16.84 16.63 12.73
N GLY A 331 16.75 16.32 11.43
CA GLY A 331 17.77 16.69 10.45
C GLY A 331 17.82 15.80 9.22
N GLN A 332 18.55 16.27 8.21
CA GLN A 332 18.85 15.44 7.05
C GLN A 332 19.93 14.42 7.40
N LEU A 333 19.67 13.15 7.11
CA LEU A 333 20.57 12.03 7.33
C LEU A 333 21.69 12.04 6.29
N SER A 334 22.91 11.76 6.74
CA SER A 334 24.08 11.57 5.89
C SER A 334 24.34 10.09 5.57
N THR A 335 23.80 9.17 6.39
CA THR A 335 23.89 7.72 6.20
C THR A 335 23.10 7.31 4.95
N GLN A 336 23.70 6.44 4.12
CA GLN A 336 22.97 5.82 3.02
C GLN A 336 21.91 4.86 3.58
N VAL A 337 20.64 5.20 3.35
CA VAL A 337 19.49 4.36 3.71
C VAL A 337 19.11 3.48 2.52
N ASN A 338 18.82 2.21 2.77
CA ASN A 338 18.21 1.29 1.83
C ASN A 338 16.84 0.87 2.37
N ILE A 339 15.97 0.39 1.50
CA ILE A 339 14.61 0.03 1.87
C ILE A 339 14.54 -1.04 2.99
N MET A 340 15.57 -1.90 3.13
CA MET A 340 15.66 -2.99 4.14
C MET A 340 15.79 -2.43 5.54
N ASP A 341 16.36 -1.24 5.65
CA ASP A 341 16.63 -0.59 6.92
C ASP A 341 15.33 -0.17 7.62
N THR A 342 14.20 -0.19 6.92
CA THR A 342 12.86 0.09 7.47
C THR A 342 12.47 -0.94 8.52
N ALA A 343 12.47 -2.24 8.20
CA ALA A 343 12.19 -3.30 9.17
C ALA A 343 13.21 -3.31 10.32
N ALA A 344 14.51 -3.15 10.00
CA ALA A 344 15.58 -3.07 11.00
C ALA A 344 15.38 -1.91 11.99
N THR A 345 15.01 -0.74 11.49
CA THR A 345 14.72 0.43 12.32
C THR A 345 13.46 0.25 13.14
N ALA A 346 12.39 -0.32 12.57
CA ALA A 346 11.15 -0.62 13.29
C ALA A 346 11.39 -1.61 14.44
N ALA A 347 12.12 -2.69 14.20
CA ALA A 347 12.51 -3.65 15.24
C ALA A 347 13.30 -2.98 16.36
N PHE A 348 14.31 -2.17 16.01
CA PHE A 348 15.11 -1.43 16.98
C PHE A 348 14.25 -0.49 17.84
N VAL A 349 13.30 0.23 17.22
CA VAL A 349 12.39 1.14 17.92
C VAL A 349 11.49 0.41 18.90
N LEU A 350 10.96 -0.75 18.52
CA LEU A 350 10.10 -1.58 19.36
C LEU A 350 10.88 -2.36 20.43
N GLY A 351 12.21 -2.27 20.43
CA GLY A 351 13.03 -3.10 21.32
C GLY A 351 12.90 -4.58 20.99
N LEU A 352 12.79 -4.93 19.70
CA LEU A 352 12.78 -6.31 19.23
C LEU A 352 14.21 -6.75 18.88
N PRO A 353 14.53 -8.04 19.03
CA PRO A 353 15.82 -8.56 18.59
C PRO A 353 15.96 -8.48 17.07
N LEU A 354 17.17 -8.19 16.58
CA LEU A 354 17.46 -8.14 15.15
C LEU A 354 17.92 -9.51 14.66
N PRO A 355 17.27 -10.10 13.64
CA PRO A 355 17.75 -11.32 13.00
C PRO A 355 19.10 -11.10 12.32
N LEU A 356 20.06 -12.01 12.53
CA LEU A 356 21.40 -11.91 11.93
C LEU A 356 21.38 -12.06 10.40
N GLU A 357 20.34 -12.70 9.87
CA GLU A 357 20.11 -12.87 8.44
C GLU A 357 19.62 -11.60 7.74
N TRP A 358 19.16 -10.57 8.47
CA TRP A 358 18.73 -9.31 7.88
C TRP A 358 19.89 -8.61 7.16
N ASP A 359 19.57 -7.99 6.03
CA ASP A 359 20.51 -7.16 5.27
C ASP A 359 20.42 -5.69 5.67
N GLY A 360 19.25 -5.25 6.16
CA GLY A 360 19.04 -3.92 6.72
C GLY A 360 19.65 -3.77 8.11
N ALA A 361 20.01 -2.53 8.43
CA ALA A 361 20.48 -2.13 9.75
C ALA A 361 19.66 -0.93 10.26
N PRO A 362 19.43 -0.82 11.58
CA PRO A 362 18.76 0.34 12.13
C PRO A 362 19.46 1.65 11.70
N VAL A 363 18.69 2.66 11.34
CA VAL A 363 19.22 3.99 10.98
C VAL A 363 19.60 4.74 12.26
N PHE A 364 20.72 4.34 12.88
CA PHE A 364 21.19 4.84 14.17
C PHE A 364 21.39 6.37 14.20
N GLU A 365 21.82 6.98 13.08
CA GLU A 365 21.99 8.42 12.97
C GLU A 365 20.70 9.19 13.29
N ALA A 366 19.53 8.65 12.95
CA ALA A 366 18.23 9.27 13.26
C ALA A 366 17.98 9.43 14.78
N PHE A 367 18.71 8.69 15.61
CA PHE A 367 18.64 8.73 17.08
C PHE A 367 19.87 9.41 17.70
N GLY A 368 20.69 10.10 16.91
CA GLY A 368 21.95 10.71 17.36
C GLY A 368 23.01 9.69 17.78
N MET A 369 22.88 8.44 17.34
CA MET A 369 23.81 7.36 17.65
C MET A 369 24.87 7.22 16.55
N PRO A 370 26.05 6.64 16.84
CA PRO A 370 27.08 6.40 15.84
C PRO A 370 26.54 5.56 14.68
N VAL A 371 26.93 5.93 13.46
CA VAL A 371 26.60 5.18 12.25
C VAL A 371 27.24 3.78 12.35
N ASP A 372 26.48 2.75 11.94
CA ASP A 372 27.04 1.41 11.80
C ASP A 372 28.03 1.38 10.63
N LEU A 373 29.31 1.28 10.95
CA LEU A 373 30.40 1.25 9.97
C LEU A 373 30.40 -0.03 9.12
N TYR A 374 29.67 -1.06 9.53
CA TYR A 374 29.54 -2.33 8.80
C TYR A 374 28.23 -2.45 8.02
N ARG A 375 27.46 -1.36 7.92
CA ARG A 375 26.24 -1.29 7.13
C ARG A 375 26.52 -1.74 5.69
N LYS A 376 25.75 -2.71 5.20
CA LYS A 376 25.85 -3.18 3.81
C LYS A 376 25.38 -2.09 2.85
N SER A 377 26.02 -1.99 1.68
CA SER A 377 25.74 -0.98 0.65
C SER A 377 24.46 -1.23 -0.16
N GLY A 378 23.43 -1.83 0.44
CA GLY A 378 22.23 -2.30 -0.26
C GLY A 378 22.35 -3.70 -0.83
N CYS A 379 21.41 -4.06 -1.71
CA CYS A 379 21.37 -5.40 -2.31
C CYS A 379 22.39 -5.55 -3.44
N LEU A 380 23.13 -6.66 -3.40
CA LEU A 380 23.99 -7.07 -4.50
C LEU A 380 23.13 -7.84 -5.52
N TYR A 381 23.21 -7.45 -6.80
CA TYR A 381 22.47 -8.06 -7.90
C TYR A 381 23.32 -9.04 -8.70
#